data_AF-A0A7T6ZE99-F1
#
_entry.id   AF-A0A7T6ZE99-F1
#
_cell.length_a   1.000
_cell.length_b   1.000
_cell.length_c   1.000
_cell.angle_alpha   90.00
_cell.angle_beta   90.00
_cell.angle_gamma   90.00
#
_symmetry.space_group_name_H-M   'P 1'
#
loop_
_entity.id
_entity.type
_entity.pdbx_description
1 polymer ?
#
loop_
_entity_poly.entity_id
_entity_poly.type
_entity_poly.pdbx_seq_one_letter_code
_entity_poly.pdbx_strand_id
1 'polypeptide(L)' 'MAQLETNFSISIGKFGKYLEKFLMQEYWQSLLLTYADGSDEGVWEALFTMKELFQKHAKIVADVFYFEYPHEEA' A
#
# COMPACT_ATOMS: atom_id res chain seq x y z
N MET A 1 -2.07 1.40 -11.72
CA MET A 1 -2.39 1.98 -10.39
C MET A 1 -3.14 3.28 -10.66
N ALA A 2 -4.45 3.32 -10.37
CA ALA A 2 -5.31 4.40 -10.88
C ALA A 2 -4.88 5.82 -10.45
N GLN A 3 -4.22 5.98 -9.30
CA GLN A 3 -3.72 7.28 -8.87
C GLN A 3 -2.47 7.75 -9.65
N LEU A 4 -1.58 6.84 -10.05
CA LEU A 4 -0.40 7.18 -10.85
C LEU A 4 -0.81 7.60 -12.27
N GLU A 5 -1.78 6.89 -12.85
CA GLU A 5 -2.31 7.19 -14.19
C GLU A 5 -3.03 8.55 -14.25
N THR A 6 -3.53 9.03 -13.11
CA THR A 6 -4.29 10.28 -13.02
C THR A 6 -3.52 11.41 -12.34
N ASN A 7 -2.21 11.27 -12.16
CA ASN A 7 -1.37 12.25 -11.45
C ASN A 7 -1.97 12.69 -10.10
N PHE A 8 -2.51 11.75 -9.34
CA PHE A 8 -3.14 11.97 -8.02
C PHE A 8 -4.32 12.97 -8.03
N SER A 9 -4.95 13.21 -9.19
CA SER A 9 -6.07 14.16 -9.32
C SER A 9 -7.42 13.60 -8.82
N ILE A 10 -7.50 12.28 -8.59
CA ILE A 10 -8.72 11.63 -8.12
C ILE A 10 -8.78 11.65 -6.58
N SER A 11 -9.87 12.17 -6.03
CA SER A 11 -10.19 12.01 -4.61
C SER A 11 -10.71 10.61 -4.32
N ILE A 12 -10.09 9.93 -3.35
CA ILE A 12 -10.53 8.61 -2.84
C ILE A 12 -11.70 8.71 -1.84
N GLY A 13 -12.26 9.91 -1.65
CA GLY A 13 -13.31 10.18 -0.68
C GLY A 13 -12.80 10.25 0.77
N LYS A 14 -13.65 10.73 1.66
CA LYS A 14 -13.34 10.85 3.10
C LYS A 14 -12.98 9.46 3.67
N PHE A 15 -11.89 9.38 4.43
CA PHE A 15 -11.38 8.14 5.05
C PHE A 15 -11.17 6.97 4.06
N GLY A 16 -10.82 7.26 2.81
CA GLY A 16 -10.55 6.21 1.82
C GLY A 16 -11.77 5.41 1.39
N LYS A 17 -12.99 5.96 1.54
CA LYS A 17 -14.27 5.32 1.19
C LYS A 17 -14.30 4.63 -0.18
N TYR A 18 -13.55 5.14 -1.15
CA TYR A 18 -13.51 4.61 -2.51
C TYR A 18 -12.19 3.93 -2.87
N LEU A 19 -11.29 3.75 -1.91
CA LEU A 19 -9.95 3.22 -2.15
C LEU A 19 -9.97 1.83 -2.80
N GLU A 20 -10.88 0.95 -2.37
CA GLU A 20 -11.11 -0.38 -2.97
C GLU A 20 -11.31 -0.32 -4.49
N LYS A 21 -12.00 0.71 -5.01
CA LYS A 21 -12.29 0.84 -6.44
C LYS A 21 -11.07 1.20 -7.28
N PHE A 22 -10.02 1.70 -6.65
CA PHE A 22 -8.81 2.19 -7.31
C PHE A 22 -7.63 1.23 -7.15
N LEU A 23 -7.80 0.16 -6.35
CA LEU A 23 -6.81 -0.87 -6.11
C LEU A 23 -7.18 -2.15 -6.88
N MET A 24 -6.16 -2.89 -7.30
CA MET A 24 -6.38 -4.27 -7.76
C MET A 24 -6.82 -5.12 -6.57
N GLN A 25 -7.62 -6.15 -6.83
CA GLN A 25 -8.17 -7.03 -5.79
C GLN A 25 -7.09 -7.54 -4.82
N GLU A 26 -5.94 -7.94 -5.35
CA GLU A 26 -4.79 -8.42 -4.58
C GLU A 26 -4.29 -7.38 -3.57
N TYR A 27 -4.13 -6.11 -4.00
CA TYR A 27 -3.69 -5.03 -3.11
C TYR A 27 -4.75 -4.66 -2.08
N TRP A 28 -6.03 -4.77 -2.43
CA TRP A 28 -7.11 -4.56 -1.48
C TRP A 28 -7.10 -5.63 -0.38
N GLN A 29 -6.92 -6.90 -0.74
CA GLN A 29 -6.81 -7.98 0.25
C GLN A 29 -5.58 -7.79 1.15
N SER A 30 -4.41 -7.47 0.58
CA SER A 30 -3.22 -7.17 1.38
C SER A 30 -3.42 -5.97 2.31
N LEU A 31 -4.17 -4.95 1.89
CA LEU A 31 -4.51 -3.82 2.74
C LEU A 31 -5.43 -4.21 3.90
N LEU A 32 -6.38 -5.12 3.69
CA LEU A 32 -7.24 -5.61 4.78
C LEU A 32 -6.44 -6.42 5.81
N LEU A 33 -5.42 -7.17 5.36
CA LEU A 33 -4.54 -7.94 6.23
C LEU A 33 -3.59 -7.07 7.07
N THR A 34 -3.51 -5.75 6.83
CA THR A 34 -2.78 -4.84 7.74
C THR A 34 -3.55 -4.49 9.01
N TYR A 35 -4.80 -4.94 9.13
CA TYR A 35 -5.61 -4.79 10.34
C TYR A 35 -5.53 -6.07 11.16
N ALA A 36 -4.80 -6.02 12.27
CA ALA A 36 -4.68 -7.14 13.20
C ALA A 36 -6.01 -7.48 13.88
N ASP A 37 -6.19 -8.75 14.22
CA ASP A 37 -7.33 -9.24 15.00
C ASP A 37 -7.21 -8.97 16.52
N GLY A 38 -6.04 -8.47 16.96
CA GLY A 38 -5.74 -8.15 18.35
C GLY A 38 -4.94 -9.21 19.09
N SER A 39 -4.58 -10.33 18.45
CA SER A 39 -3.61 -11.29 18.96
C SER A 39 -2.17 -10.79 18.76
N ASP A 40 -1.23 -11.27 19.59
CA ASP A 40 0.18 -10.89 19.47
C ASP A 40 0.74 -11.33 18.09
N GLU A 41 0.42 -12.56 17.66
CA GLU A 41 0.80 -13.08 16.34
C GLU A 41 0.19 -12.25 15.20
N GLY A 42 -1.10 -11.94 15.30
CA GLY A 42 -1.82 -11.14 14.31
C GLY A 42 -1.29 -9.72 14.18
N VAL A 43 -0.81 -9.12 15.27
CA VAL A 43 -0.15 -7.81 15.24
C VAL A 43 1.15 -7.85 14.44
N TRP A 44 1.98 -8.88 14.64
CA TRP A 44 3.21 -9.04 13.86
C TRP A 44 2.93 -9.33 12.39
N GLU A 45 1.96 -10.19 12.10
CA GLU A 45 1.54 -10.49 10.72
C GLU A 45 1.05 -9.24 9.99
N ALA A 46 0.20 -8.44 10.65
CA ALA A 46 -0.30 -7.19 10.11
C ALA A 46 0.82 -6.17 9.85
N LEU A 47 1.80 -6.07 10.76
CA LEU A 47 2.95 -5.19 10.62
C LEU A 47 3.82 -5.58 9.42
N PHE A 48 4.17 -6.86 9.29
CA PHE A 48 5.00 -7.32 8.16
C PHE A 48 4.25 -7.21 6.84
N THR A 49 2.96 -7.52 6.82
CA THR A 49 2.10 -7.29 5.65
C THR A 49 2.08 -5.82 5.24
N MET A 50 1.95 -4.90 6.21
CA MET A 50 2.01 -3.46 5.94
C MET A 50 3.37 -3.06 5.36
N LYS A 51 4.48 -3.56 5.93
CA LYS A 51 5.84 -3.32 5.45
C LYS A 51 5.98 -3.74 3.99
N GLU A 52 5.62 -4.97 3.67
CA GLU A 52 5.71 -5.51 2.31
C GLU A 52 4.84 -4.73 1.31
N LEU A 53 3.60 -4.43 1.71
CA LEU A 53 2.67 -3.65 0.89
C LEU A 53 3.25 -2.25 0.60
N PHE A 54 3.80 -1.59 1.61
CA PHE A 54 4.44 -0.29 1.47
C PHE A 54 5.67 -0.34 0.56
N GLN A 55 6.60 -1.26 0.81
CA GLN A 55 7.82 -1.40 0.01
C GLN A 55 7.50 -1.66 -1.46
N LYS A 56 6.50 -2.50 -1.75
CA LYS A 56 6.06 -2.77 -3.12
C LYS A 56 5.54 -1.51 -3.82
N HIS A 57 4.70 -0.72 -3.14
CA HIS A 57 4.18 0.52 -3.71
C HIS A 57 5.25 1.60 -3.83
N ALA A 58 6.12 1.75 -2.84
CA ALA A 58 7.18 2.75 -2.83
C ALA A 58 8.19 2.52 -3.96
N LYS A 59 8.54 1.26 -4.26
CA LYS A 59 9.36 0.91 -5.44
C LYS A 59 8.68 1.32 -6.75
N ILE A 60 7.39 1.02 -6.92
CA ILE A 60 6.65 1.41 -8.13
C ILE A 60 6.62 2.93 -8.29
N VAL A 61 6.37 3.66 -7.20
CA VAL A 61 6.39 5.13 -7.21
C VAL A 61 7.79 5.64 -7.57
N ALA A 62 8.84 5.08 -6.97
CA ALA A 62 10.22 5.45 -7.27
C ALA A 62 10.57 5.21 -8.75
N ASP A 63 10.18 4.05 -9.31
CA ASP A 63 10.40 3.72 -10.72
C ASP A 63 9.66 4.68 -11.65
N VAL A 64 8.42 5.05 -11.34
CA VAL A 64 7.60 5.95 -12.17
C VAL A 64 8.11 7.39 -12.15
N PHE A 65 8.61 7.85 -11.00
CA PHE A 65 9.08 9.24 -10.84
C PHE A 65 10.61 9.38 -10.92
N TYR A 66 11.32 8.30 -11.23
CA TYR A 66 12.79 8.24 -11.29
C TYR A 66 13.45 8.69 -9.98
N PHE A 67 12.85 8.35 -8.83
CA PHE A 67 13.46 8.55 -7.53
C PHE A 67 14.36 7.37 -7.18
N GLU A 68 15.43 7.64 -6.44
CA GLU A 68 16.25 6.60 -5.85
C GLU A 68 15.49 5.98 -4.66
N TYR A 69 15.19 4.69 -4.74
CA TYR A 69 14.60 3.96 -3.63
C TYR A 69 15.73 3.45 -2.72
N PRO A 70 15.82 3.87 -1.46
CA PRO A 70 16.81 3.34 -0.53
C PRO A 70 16.44 1.88 -0.24
N HIS A 71 17.19 0.96 -0.85
CA HIS A 71 17.17 -0.43 -0.45
C HIS A 71 17.66 -0.50 0.99
N GLU A 72 16.97 -1.25 1.87
CA GLU A 72 17.41 -1.46 3.26
C GLU A 72 18.92 -1.79 3.26
N GLU A 73 19.74 -0.91 3.85
CA GLU A 73 21.07 -1.29 4.28
C GLU A 73 20.86 -2.37 5.35
N ALA A 74 21.30 -3.58 5.04
CA ALA A 74 21.26 -4.73 5.95
C ALA A 74 22.24 -4.55 7.12
#